data_AF-A0A1Q5RIF5-F1
#
_entry.id   AF-A0A1Q5RIF5-F1
#
_cell.length_a   1.000
_cell.length_b   1.000
_cell.length_c   1.000
_cell.angle_alpha   90.00
_cell.angle_beta   90.00
_cell.angle_gamma   90.00
#
_symmetry.space_group_name_H-M   'P 1'
#
loop_
_entity.id
_entity.type
_entity.pdbx_description
1 polymer ?
#
loop_
_entity_poly.entity_id
_entity_poly.type
_entity_poly.pdbx_seq_one_letter_code
_entity_poly.pdbx_strand_id
1 'polypeptide(L)' 'MQWEGALFSGSEGGAESWAILASLINTAKLHKLDPQAYLVDVLERIVSGQTKSHQLHELLPWNWKAAREFSARVAA' A
#
# COMPACT_ATOMS: atom_id res chain seq x y z
N MET A 1 -23.94 5.41 -6.06
CA MET A 1 -22.71 5.03 -5.34
C MET A 1 -22.39 3.60 -5.75
N GLN A 2 -21.33 3.41 -6.52
CA GLN A 2 -21.03 2.17 -7.25
C GLN A 2 -20.35 1.19 -6.30
N TRP A 3 -20.95 0.01 -6.14
CA TRP A 3 -20.58 -1.06 -5.22
C TRP A 3 -19.47 -1.94 -5.82
N GLU A 4 -18.37 -1.37 -6.31
CA GLU A 4 -17.34 -2.15 -7.03
C GLU A 4 -16.58 -3.18 -6.16
N GLY A 5 -16.89 -3.27 -4.86
CA GLY A 5 -16.36 -4.30 -3.96
C GLY A 5 -17.15 -5.62 -3.91
N ALA A 6 -18.38 -5.69 -4.45
CA ALA A 6 -19.19 -6.91 -4.28
C ALA A 6 -18.90 -8.03 -5.30
N LEU A 7 -17.99 -7.82 -6.26
CA LEU A 7 -17.49 -8.93 -7.09
C LEU A 7 -16.67 -9.97 -6.30
N PHE A 8 -16.25 -9.64 -5.07
CA PHE A 8 -15.61 -10.56 -4.12
C PHE A 8 -16.55 -11.01 -2.98
N SER A 9 -17.84 -10.69 -3.04
CA SER A 9 -18.83 -10.93 -1.97
C SER A 9 -19.39 -12.35 -1.88
N GLY A 10 -18.76 -13.33 -2.53
CA GLY A 10 -19.08 -14.75 -2.32
C GLY A 10 -18.41 -15.37 -1.09
N SER A 11 -17.45 -14.68 -0.48
CA SER A 11 -16.68 -15.16 0.67
C SER A 11 -16.39 -14.00 1.63
N GLU A 12 -16.66 -14.20 2.92
CA GLU A 12 -16.48 -13.22 4.00
C GLU A 12 -15.07 -12.58 4.00
N GLY A 13 -14.04 -13.35 3.59
CA GLY A 13 -12.66 -12.86 3.50
C GLY A 13 -12.37 -11.88 2.35
N GLY A 14 -13.22 -11.85 1.32
CA GLY A 14 -13.07 -10.94 0.18
C GLY A 14 -13.37 -9.48 0.54
N ALA A 15 -14.42 -9.27 1.33
CA ALA A 15 -14.81 -7.96 1.81
C ALA A 15 -13.78 -7.40 2.79
N GLU A 16 -13.24 -8.23 3.69
CA GLU A 16 -12.19 -7.84 4.63
C GLU A 16 -10.90 -7.43 3.91
N SER A 17 -10.44 -8.25 2.97
CA SER A 17 -9.25 -7.94 2.15
C SER A 17 -9.42 -6.62 1.40
N TRP A 18 -10.62 -6.37 0.86
CA TRP A 18 -10.88 -5.12 0.16
C TRP A 18 -10.95 -3.90 1.10
N ALA A 19 -11.49 -4.05 2.31
CA ALA A 19 -11.48 -2.99 3.32
C ALA A 19 -10.05 -2.60 3.75
N ILE A 20 -9.15 -3.59 3.87
CA ILE A 20 -7.73 -3.36 4.15
C ILE A 20 -7.08 -2.58 3.01
N LEU A 21 -7.26 -3.02 1.76
CA LEU A 21 -6.71 -2.35 0.58
C LEU A 21 -7.25 -0.92 0.43
N ALA A 22 -8.57 -0.73 0.60
CA ALA A 22 -9.20 0.59 0.56
C ALA A 22 -8.63 1.53 1.63
N SER A 23 -8.35 1.01 2.83
CA SER A 23 -7.72 1.78 3.91
C SER A 23 -6.29 2.22 3.55
N LEU A 24 -5.49 1.34 2.95
CA LEU A 24 -4.15 1.67 2.47
C LEU A 24 -4.18 2.71 1.35
N ILE A 25 -5.09 2.56 0.38
CA ILE A 25 -5.27 3.50 -0.72
C ILE A 25 -5.67 4.88 -0.19
N ASN A 26 -6.61 4.93 0.76
CA ASN A 26 -7.05 6.18 1.37
C ASN A 26 -5.90 6.87 2.11
N THR A 27 -5.08 6.08 2.84
CA THR A 27 -3.89 6.59 3.52
C THR A 27 -2.89 7.18 2.52
N ALA A 28 -2.59 6.49 1.42
CA ALA A 28 -1.71 7.02 0.37
C ALA A 28 -2.21 8.36 -0.22
N LYS A 29 -3.52 8.46 -0.48
CA LYS A 29 -4.16 9.69 -0.96
C LYS A 29 -4.03 10.85 0.03
N LEU A 30 -4.25 10.60 1.33
CA LEU A 30 -4.08 11.61 2.38
C LEU A 30 -2.65 12.16 2.43
N HIS A 31 -1.65 11.32 2.15
CA HIS A 31 -0.24 11.70 2.10
C HIS A 31 0.22 12.25 0.74
N LYS A 32 -0.70 12.51 -0.19
CA LYS A 32 -0.42 12.99 -1.56
C LYS A 32 0.55 12.07 -2.32
N LEU A 33 0.47 10.78 -2.08
CA LEU A 33 1.23 9.77 -2.82
C LEU A 33 0.43 9.28 -4.01
N ASP A 34 1.14 8.78 -5.01
CA ASP A 34 0.51 7.97 -6.05
C ASP A 34 0.04 6.63 -5.41
N PRO A 35 -1.27 6.38 -5.32
CA PRO A 35 -1.80 5.23 -4.59
C PRO A 35 -1.46 3.92 -5.29
N GLN A 36 -1.31 3.92 -6.62
CA GLN A 36 -0.96 2.73 -7.38
C GLN A 36 0.50 2.34 -7.11
N ALA A 37 1.44 3.28 -7.23
CA ALA A 37 2.86 3.05 -6.98
C ALA A 37 3.13 2.64 -5.53
N TYR A 38 2.45 3.26 -4.57
CA TYR A 38 2.55 2.89 -3.16
C TYR A 38 2.02 1.47 -2.94
N LEU A 39 0.84 1.14 -3.45
CA LEU A 39 0.22 -0.16 -3.23
C LEU A 39 1.03 -1.30 -3.86
N VAL A 40 1.52 -1.12 -5.10
CA VAL A 40 2.35 -2.12 -5.79
C VAL A 40 3.61 -2.42 -4.99
N ASP A 41 4.35 -1.38 -4.58
CA ASP A 41 5.62 -1.55 -3.86
C ASP A 41 5.42 -2.17 -2.46
N VAL A 42 4.38 -1.74 -1.74
CA VAL A 42 4.03 -2.31 -0.42
C VAL A 42 3.65 -3.78 -0.54
N LEU A 43 2.79 -4.14 -1.50
CA LEU A 43 2.39 -5.53 -1.72
C LEU A 43 3.57 -6.40 -2.17
N GLU A 44 4.40 -5.90 -3.08
CA GLU A 44 5.59 -6.60 -3.56
C GLU A 44 6.56 -6.90 -2.42
N ARG A 45 6.82 -5.94 -1.53
CA ARG A 45 7.70 -6.13 -0.36
C ARG A 45 7.16 -7.10 0.67
N ILE A 46 5.84 -7.14 0.86
CA ILE A 46 5.17 -8.09 1.76
C ILE A 46 5.23 -9.50 1.17
N VAL A 47 4.86 -9.66 -0.10
CA VAL A 47 4.81 -10.97 -0.78
C VAL A 47 6.21 -11.55 -1.00
N SER A 48 7.19 -10.72 -1.34
CA SER A 48 8.59 -11.14 -1.50
C SER A 48 9.28 -11.47 -0.16
N GLY A 49 8.68 -11.12 0.97
CA GLY A 49 9.28 -11.29 2.30
C GLY A 49 10.53 -10.44 2.53
N GLN A 50 10.74 -9.43 1.68
CA GLN A 50 11.81 -8.42 1.81
C GLN A 50 11.62 -7.58 3.07
N THR A 51 10.38 -7.25 3.44
CA THR A 51 10.08 -6.55 4.67
C THR A 51 9.68 -7.53 5.77
N LYS A 52 10.51 -7.63 6.80
CA LYS A 52 10.20 -8.40 8.01
C LYS A 52 9.19 -7.65 8.88
N SER A 53 8.47 -8.34 9.78
CA SER A 53 7.41 -7.71 10.58
C SER A 53 7.88 -6.51 11.42
N HIS A 54 9.10 -6.53 11.95
CA HIS A 54 9.68 -5.38 12.66
C HIS A 54 10.01 -4.17 11.75
N GLN A 55 10.07 -4.36 10.43
CA GLN A 55 10.34 -3.31 9.43
C GLN A 55 9.08 -2.80 8.73
N LEU A 56 7.89 -3.25 9.14
CA LEU A 56 6.61 -2.75 8.61
C LEU A 56 6.48 -1.22 8.71
N HIS A 57 7.13 -0.61 9.69
CA HIS A 57 7.16 0.84 9.85
C HIS A 57 7.83 1.57 8.67
N GLU A 58 8.73 0.92 7.93
CA GLU A 58 9.37 1.48 6.73
C GLU A 58 8.36 1.62 5.57
N LEU A 59 7.31 0.80 5.56
CA LEU A 59 6.24 0.85 4.57
C LEU A 59 5.22 1.96 4.84
N LEU A 60 5.33 2.66 5.97
CA LEU A 60 4.43 3.77 6.27
C LEU A 60 4.57 4.86 5.19
N PRO A 61 3.47 5.52 4.79
CA PRO A 61 3.45 6.42 3.64
C PRO A 61 4.55 7.49 3.65
N TRP A 62 4.84 8.06 4.83
CA TRP A 62 5.86 9.08 4.99
C TRP A 62 7.29 8.54 4.91
N ASN A 63 7.54 7.35 5.46
CA ASN A 63 8.85 6.68 5.39
C ASN A 63 9.12 6.17 3.98
N TRP A 64 8.12 5.59 3.34
CA TRP A 64 8.16 5.15 1.95
C TRP A 64 8.48 6.31 1.00
N LYS A 65 7.82 7.46 1.21
CA LYS A 65 8.07 8.68 0.45
C LYS A 65 9.50 9.16 0.63
N ALA A 66 9.94 9.31 1.88
CA ALA A 66 11.29 9.79 2.20
C ALA A 66 12.37 8.86 1.62
N ALA A 67 12.17 7.55 1.69
CA ALA A 67 13.09 6.58 1.11
C ALA A 67 13.20 6.72 -0.42
N ARG A 68 12.07 6.91 -1.12
CA ARG A 68 12.07 7.11 -2.58
C ARG A 68 12.67 8.45 -3.00
N GLU A 69 12.38 9.51 -2.27
CA GLU A 69 13.00 10.83 -2.50
C GLU A 69 14.52 10.75 -2.29
N PHE A 70 14.96 10.03 -1.26
CA PHE A 70 16.37 9.78 -1.03
C PHE A 70 17.01 8.97 -2.16
N SER A 71 16.40 7.85 -2.57
CA SER A 71 16.89 7.04 -3.69
C SER A 71 16.96 7.84 -5.00
N ALA A 72 15.96 8.66 -5.29
CA ALA A 72 15.94 9.52 -6.49
C ALA A 72 17.07 10.56 -6.47
N ARG A 73 17.41 11.11 -5.30
CA ARG A 73 18.50 12.06 -5.14
C ARG A 73 19.88 11.42 -5.26
N VAL A 74 20.04 10.18 -4.81
CA VAL A 74 21.32 9.45 -4.92
C VAL A 74 21.61 9.02 -6.35
N ALA A 75 20.56 8.81 -7.16
CA ALA A 75 20.68 8.40 -8.56
C ALA A 75 20.92 9.57 -9.55
N ALA A 76 20.86 10.82 -9.09
CA ALA A 76 21.07 12.04 -9.89
C ALA A 76 22.49 12.58 -9.72
#